data_AF-A0A1G1HCN4-F1
#
_entry.id   AF-A0A1G1HCN4-F1
#
_cell.length_a   1.000
_cell.length_b   1.000
_cell.length_c   1.000
_cell.angle_alpha   90.00
_cell.angle_beta   90.00
_cell.angle_gamma   90.00
#
_symmetry.space_group_name_H-M   'P 1'
#
loop_
_entity.id
_entity.type
_entity.pdbx_description
1 polymer ?
#
loop_
_entity_poly.entity_id
_entity_poly.type
_entity_poly.pdbx_seq_one_letter_code
_entity_poly.pdbx_strand_id
1 'polypeptide(L)'
;MDIISLPIEYDRNKIDGRYRVVAIAAQRARELSLGVTPKIKTKSRKIATIAIEETISNSIEFLTGEQAKKAKEEAGKFDYRRALEEREKEAASEEVTELEKDLKVYLHEKETTDKKALETLFGDRKEEGVEE
;
A
#
# COMPACT_ATOMS: atom_id res chain seq x y z
N MET A 1 -23.70 4.58 32.30
CA MET A 1 -23.27 5.97 32.07
C MET A 1 -22.01 5.95 31.22
N ASP A 2 -21.86 6.92 30.33
CA ASP A 2 -20.77 6.98 29.33
C ASP A 2 -19.60 7.76 29.95
N ILE A 3 -18.36 7.26 29.89
CA ILE A 3 -17.22 7.90 30.59
C ILE A 3 -16.95 9.33 30.13
N ILE A 4 -17.29 9.63 28.88
CA ILE A 4 -17.21 10.95 28.24
C ILE A 4 -18.20 11.97 28.81
N SER A 5 -19.18 11.54 29.61
CA SER A 5 -20.13 12.44 30.29
C SER A 5 -19.67 12.87 31.68
N LEU A 6 -18.56 12.33 32.18
CA LEU A 6 -18.00 12.60 33.50
C LEU A 6 -16.56 13.12 33.38
N PRO A 7 -16.05 13.84 34.40
CA PRO A 7 -14.64 14.17 34.48
C PRO A 7 -13.79 12.90 34.42
N ILE A 8 -12.83 12.88 33.50
CA ILE A 8 -11.94 11.72 33.30
C ILE A 8 -10.86 11.73 34.38
N GLU A 9 -10.86 10.70 35.21
CA GLU A 9 -9.79 10.41 36.15
C GLU A 9 -8.77 9.45 35.52
N TYR A 10 -7.48 9.75 35.67
CA TYR A 10 -6.40 8.95 35.13
C TYR A 10 -5.16 9.04 36.02
N ASP A 11 -4.31 8.01 35.94
CA ASP A 11 -3.06 7.95 36.70
C ASP A 11 -2.02 8.92 36.12
N ARG A 12 -1.74 10.00 36.87
CA ARG A 12 -0.78 11.04 36.49
C ARG A 12 0.67 10.58 36.52
N ASN A 13 0.99 9.46 37.19
CA ASN A 13 2.34 8.91 37.20
C ASN A 13 2.67 8.20 35.89
N LYS A 14 1.65 7.66 35.21
CA LYS A 14 1.80 6.96 33.93
C LYS A 14 1.55 7.88 32.74
N ILE A 15 0.57 8.76 32.84
CA ILE A 15 0.21 9.70 31.79
C ILE A 15 0.40 11.12 32.30
N ASP A 16 1.33 11.84 31.69
CA ASP A 16 1.74 13.18 32.10
C ASP A 16 0.65 14.25 31.97
N GLY A 17 -0.32 14.07 31.07
CA GLY A 17 -1.37 15.07 30.87
C GLY A 17 -2.59 14.59 30.10
N ARG A 18 -3.66 15.38 30.20
CA ARG A 18 -4.95 15.15 29.52
C ARG A 18 -4.80 15.03 28.00
N TYR A 19 -3.92 15.84 27.40
CA TYR A 19 -3.65 15.76 25.97
C TYR A 19 -3.06 14.40 25.56
N ARG A 20 -2.20 13.82 26.40
CA ARG A 20 -1.64 12.49 26.12
C ARG A 20 -2.69 11.39 26.27
N VAL A 21 -3.60 11.49 27.24
CA VAL A 21 -4.77 10.59 27.35
C VAL A 21 -5.56 10.61 26.03
N VAL A 22 -5.88 11.80 25.52
CA VAL A 22 -6.64 11.94 24.26
C VAL A 22 -5.87 11.37 23.07
N ALA A 23 -4.57 11.63 22.98
CA ALA A 23 -3.75 11.11 21.88
C ALA A 23 -3.68 9.57 21.88
N ILE A 24 -3.45 8.96 23.05
CA ILE A 24 -3.43 7.49 23.20
C ILE A 24 -4.80 6.91 22.87
N ALA A 25 -5.87 7.48 23.42
CA ALA A 25 -7.24 7.03 23.15
C ALA A 25 -7.62 7.17 21.67
N ALA A 26 -7.16 8.22 20.98
CA ALA A 26 -7.43 8.42 19.56
C ALA A 26 -6.70 7.39 18.68
N GLN A 27 -5.43 7.09 18.99
CA GLN A 27 -4.69 6.02 18.32
C GLN A 27 -5.37 4.67 18.55
N ARG A 28 -5.74 4.39 19.80
CA ARG A 28 -6.43 3.15 20.14
C ARG A 28 -7.81 3.03 19.48
N ALA A 29 -8.56 4.12 19.40
CA ALA A 29 -9.84 4.14 18.69
C ALA A 29 -9.67 3.79 17.21
N ARG A 30 -8.56 4.19 16.58
CA ARG A 30 -8.24 3.80 15.20
C ARG A 30 -8.01 2.29 15.08
N GLU A 31 -7.23 1.70 15.99
CA GLU A 31 -7.02 0.25 16.04
C GLU A 31 -8.34 -0.52 16.22
N LEU A 32 -9.16 -0.11 17.17
CA LEU A 32 -10.48 -0.70 17.40
C LEU A 32 -11.39 -0.57 16.18
N SER A 33 -11.30 0.54 15.43
CA SER A 33 -12.05 0.74 14.17
C SER A 33 -11.60 -0.21 13.06
N LEU A 34 -10.34 -0.67 13.09
CA LEU A 34 -9.80 -1.69 12.19
C LEU A 34 -10.18 -3.12 12.62
N GLY A 35 -10.99 -3.29 13.67
CA GLY A 35 -11.47 -4.58 14.13
C GLY A 35 -10.61 -5.25 15.20
N VAL A 36 -9.63 -4.53 15.78
CA VAL A 36 -8.88 -5.04 16.94
C VAL A 36 -9.82 -5.22 18.12
N THR A 37 -9.65 -6.31 18.86
CA THR A 37 -10.49 -6.60 20.02
C THR A 37 -10.19 -5.66 21.19
N PRO A 38 -11.23 -5.28 21.97
CA PRO A 38 -11.03 -4.58 23.23
C PRO A 38 -10.19 -5.42 24.21
N LYS A 39 -9.24 -4.78 24.89
CA LYS A 39 -8.39 -5.36 25.95
C LYS A 39 -9.11 -5.43 27.30
N ILE A 40 -10.16 -4.62 27.48
CA ILE A 40 -10.99 -4.65 28.70
C ILE A 40 -12.38 -5.20 28.41
N LYS A 41 -12.99 -5.79 29.45
CA LYS A 41 -14.43 -6.09 29.41
C LYS A 41 -15.20 -4.81 29.70
N THR A 42 -15.93 -4.32 28.70
CA THR A 42 -16.77 -3.13 28.83
C THR A 42 -18.18 -3.36 28.30
N LYS A 43 -19.13 -2.61 28.86
CA LYS A 43 -20.53 -2.53 28.38
C LYS A 43 -20.71 -1.47 27.30
N SER A 44 -19.69 -0.65 27.08
CA SER A 44 -19.69 0.45 26.13
C SER A 44 -19.64 -0.09 24.69
N ARG A 45 -20.45 0.49 23.80
CA ARG A 45 -20.51 0.12 22.37
C ARG A 45 -19.75 1.11 21.47
N LYS A 46 -19.55 2.33 21.94
CA LYS A 46 -18.87 3.39 21.18
C LYS A 46 -17.37 3.16 21.24
N ILE A 47 -16.73 3.09 20.08
CA ILE A 47 -15.28 2.85 19.95
C ILE A 47 -14.47 3.88 20.76
N ALA A 48 -14.84 5.16 20.67
CA ALA A 48 -14.17 6.22 21.41
C ALA A 48 -14.27 6.04 22.94
N THR A 49 -15.45 5.62 23.44
CA THR A 49 -15.64 5.33 24.87
C THR A 49 -14.77 4.16 25.30
N ILE A 50 -14.77 3.06 24.54
CA ILE A 50 -13.94 1.87 24.84
C ILE A 50 -12.47 2.26 24.87
N ALA A 51 -11.99 3.03 23.89
CA ALA A 51 -10.61 3.46 23.83
C ALA A 51 -10.18 4.33 25.03
N ILE A 52 -11.06 5.23 25.48
CA ILE A 52 -10.80 6.06 26.67
C ILE A 52 -10.74 5.17 27.92
N GLU A 53 -11.70 4.25 28.09
CA GLU A 53 -11.73 3.31 29.22
C GLU A 53 -10.47 2.44 29.26
N GLU A 54 -9.99 1.95 28.11
CA GLU A 54 -8.75 1.18 28.03
C GLU A 54 -7.50 1.99 28.38
N THR A 55 -7.50 3.27 27.98
CA THR A 55 -6.41 4.22 28.24
C THR A 55 -6.30 4.49 29.73
N ILE A 56 -7.41 4.83 30.39
CA ILE A 56 -7.39 5.14 31.82
C ILE A 56 -7.16 3.89 32.70
N SER A 57 -7.54 2.71 32.19
CA SER A 57 -7.30 1.43 32.87
C SER A 57 -5.84 0.98 32.76
N ASN A 58 -4.98 1.73 32.09
CA ASN A 58 -3.58 1.39 31.83
C ASN A 58 -3.40 0.01 31.16
N SER A 59 -4.40 -0.43 30.40
CA SER A 59 -4.35 -1.70 29.64
C SER A 59 -3.66 -1.55 28.26
N ILE A 60 -3.40 -0.31 27.86
CA ILE A 60 -2.74 0.03 26.60
C ILE A 60 -1.26 0.27 26.89
N GLU A 61 -0.42 -0.39 26.10
CA GLU A 61 1.01 -0.15 26.10
C GLU A 61 1.31 1.01 25.17
N PHE A 62 2.10 1.96 25.64
CA PHE A 62 2.53 3.09 24.83
C PHE A 62 4.01 3.38 25.12
N LEU A 63 4.73 3.73 24.07
CA LEU A 63 6.15 4.07 24.15
C LEU A 63 6.31 5.57 24.44
N THR A 64 7.36 5.92 25.18
CA THR A 64 7.71 7.33 25.47
C THR A 64 9.21 7.57 25.23
N GLY A 65 9.58 8.85 25.08
CA GLY A 65 10.97 9.27 24.95
C GLY A 65 11.68 8.70 23.72
N GLU A 66 12.88 8.15 23.92
CA GLU A 66 13.74 7.64 22.85
C GLU A 66 13.16 6.41 22.14
N GLN A 67 12.45 5.55 22.87
CA GLN A 67 11.78 4.37 22.30
C GLN A 67 10.70 4.79 21.29
N ALA A 68 9.94 5.84 21.59
CA ALA A 68 8.93 6.37 20.68
C ALA A 68 9.57 6.98 19.42
N LYS A 69 10.74 7.62 19.53
CA LYS A 69 11.48 8.13 18.37
C LYS A 69 11.95 7.01 17.46
N LYS A 70 12.60 5.98 18.02
CA LYS A 70 13.10 4.82 17.26
C LYS A 70 11.95 4.09 16.55
N ALA A 71 10.85 3.81 17.25
CA ALA A 71 9.68 3.17 16.67
C ALA A 71 9.08 3.98 15.49
N LYS A 72 9.07 5.32 15.61
CA LYS A 72 8.59 6.19 14.52
C LYS A 72 9.51 6.19 13.31
N GLU A 73 10.83 6.20 13.52
CA GLU A 73 11.81 6.09 12.44
C GLU A 73 11.73 4.75 11.72
N GLU A 74 11.55 3.65 12.45
CA GLU A 74 11.38 2.31 11.89
C GLU A 74 10.08 2.18 11.09
N ALA A 75 8.97 2.71 11.61
CA ALA A 75 7.71 2.75 10.88
C ALA A 75 7.82 3.55 9.57
N GLY A 76 8.50 4.71 9.60
CA GLY A 76 8.72 5.51 8.40
C GLY A 76 9.62 4.84 7.37
N LYS A 77 10.63 4.06 7.79
CA LYS A 77 11.45 3.26 6.88
C LYS A 77 10.63 2.19 6.16
N PHE A 78 9.68 1.58 6.86
CA PHE A 78 8.79 0.58 6.26
C PHE A 78 7.91 1.20 5.15
N ASP A 79 7.36 2.39 5.40
CA ASP A 79 6.58 3.13 4.40
C ASP A 79 7.42 3.51 3.18
N TYR A 80 8.67 3.98 3.39
CA TYR A 80 9.56 4.34 2.29
C TYR A 80 9.95 3.14 1.42
N ARG A 81 10.26 1.99 2.04
CA ARG A 81 10.58 0.76 1.30
C ARG A 81 9.39 0.30 0.45
N ARG A 82 8.19 0.30 1.02
CA ARG A 82 6.98 -0.08 0.29
C ARG A 82 6.69 0.84 -0.88
N ALA A 83 6.84 2.16 -0.69
CA ALA A 83 6.69 3.13 -1.77
C ALA A 83 7.74 2.96 -2.88
N LEU A 84 8.97 2.57 -2.53
CA LEU A 84 10.01 2.26 -3.50
C LEU A 84 9.67 1.00 -4.30
N GLU A 85 9.22 -0.07 -3.63
CA GLU A 85 8.82 -1.34 -4.26
C GLU A 85 7.61 -1.15 -5.20
N GLU A 86 6.64 -0.30 -4.83
CA GLU A 86 5.52 0.04 -5.72
C GLU A 86 6.00 0.78 -6.97
N ARG A 87 6.93 1.75 -6.83
CA ARG A 87 7.54 2.44 -7.97
C ARG A 87 8.34 1.52 -8.90
N GLU A 88 9.12 0.60 -8.34
CA GLU A 88 9.89 -0.36 -9.15
C GLU A 88 8.98 -1.30 -9.94
N LYS A 89 7.84 -1.72 -9.36
CA LYS A 89 6.84 -2.53 -10.06
C LYS A 89 6.17 -1.77 -11.20
N GLU A 90 5.84 -0.50 -10.99
CA GLU A 90 5.29 0.37 -12.03
C GLU A 90 6.28 0.52 -13.20
N ALA A 91 7.55 0.85 -12.90
CA ALA A 91 8.60 0.99 -13.92
C ALA A 91 8.84 -0.32 -14.70
N ALA A 92 8.88 -1.47 -14.00
CA ALA A 92 9.02 -2.77 -14.66
C ALA A 92 7.81 -3.11 -15.55
N SER A 93 6.60 -2.71 -15.15
CA SER A 93 5.41 -2.90 -15.98
C SER A 93 5.41 -2.04 -17.24
N GLU A 94 5.92 -0.80 -17.15
CA GLU A 94 6.11 0.09 -18.29
C GLU A 94 7.14 -0.50 -19.27
N GLU A 95 8.29 -0.98 -18.77
CA GLU A 95 9.35 -1.58 -19.57
C GLU A 95 8.87 -2.83 -20.33
N VAL A 96 8.06 -3.70 -19.69
CA VAL A 96 7.44 -4.85 -20.38
C VAL A 96 6.52 -4.39 -21.53
N THR A 97 5.73 -3.35 -21.33
CA THR A 97 4.85 -2.83 -22.40
C THR A 97 5.61 -2.17 -23.55
N GLU A 98 6.79 -1.60 -23.30
CA GLU A 98 7.67 -1.07 -24.35
C GLU A 98 8.31 -2.20 -25.16
N LEU A 99 8.81 -3.24 -24.49
CA LEU A 99 9.36 -4.42 -25.15
C LEU A 99 8.32 -5.14 -26.02
N GLU A 100 7.06 -5.21 -25.59
CA GLU A 100 5.95 -5.75 -26.39
C GLU A 100 5.69 -4.94 -27.68
N LYS A 101 5.75 -3.61 -27.59
CA LYS A 101 5.60 -2.72 -28.75
C LYS A 101 6.73 -2.92 -29.74
N ASP A 102 7.97 -2.95 -29.26
CA ASP A 102 9.16 -3.14 -30.10
C ASP A 102 9.16 -4.51 -30.78
N LEU A 103 8.75 -5.57 -30.07
CA LEU A 103 8.61 -6.91 -30.65
C LEU A 103 7.58 -6.92 -31.80
N LYS A 104 6.47 -6.20 -31.63
CA LYS A 104 5.42 -6.10 -32.67
C LYS A 104 5.92 -5.36 -33.91
N VAL A 105 6.72 -4.31 -33.73
CA VAL A 105 7.36 -3.59 -34.85
C VAL A 105 8.32 -4.53 -35.58
N TYR A 106 9.19 -5.23 -34.86
CA TYR A 106 10.17 -6.14 -35.44
C TYR A 106 9.52 -7.29 -36.22
N LEU A 107 8.45 -7.88 -35.67
CA LEU A 107 7.68 -8.93 -36.36
C LEU A 107 7.05 -8.41 -37.66
N HIS A 108 6.46 -7.21 -37.63
CA HIS A 108 5.86 -6.61 -38.81
C HIS A 108 6.92 -6.26 -39.87
N GLU A 109 8.05 -5.69 -39.47
CA GLU A 109 9.18 -5.43 -40.38
C GLU A 109 9.70 -6.73 -41.01
N LYS A 110 9.86 -7.79 -40.22
CA LYS A 110 10.28 -9.10 -40.71
C LYS A 110 9.27 -9.69 -41.70
N GLU A 111 7.99 -9.68 -41.37
CA GLU A 111 6.92 -10.15 -42.27
C GLU A 111 6.87 -9.36 -43.58
N THR A 112 7.06 -8.04 -43.54
CA THR A 112 7.09 -7.23 -44.77
C THR A 112 8.34 -7.49 -45.60
N THR A 113 9.47 -7.77 -44.97
CA THR A 113 10.72 -8.12 -45.66
C THR A 113 10.60 -9.50 -46.31
N ASP A 114 10.04 -10.47 -45.59
CA ASP A 114 9.80 -11.82 -46.08
C ASP A 114 8.79 -11.81 -47.25
N LYS A 115 7.71 -11.01 -47.17
CA LYS A 115 6.75 -10.82 -48.27
C LYS A 115 7.39 -10.19 -49.51
N LYS A 116 8.19 -9.14 -49.35
CA LYS A 116 8.93 -8.50 -50.45
C LYS A 116 9.93 -9.45 -51.10
N ALA A 117 10.64 -10.25 -50.29
CA ALA A 117 11.55 -11.26 -50.80
C ALA A 117 10.80 -12.34 -51.60
N LEU A 118 9.63 -12.78 -51.13
CA LEU A 118 8.77 -13.74 -51.82
C LEU A 118 8.26 -13.19 -53.16
N GLU A 119 7.74 -11.96 -53.19
CA GLU A 119 7.26 -11.31 -54.42
C GLU A 119 8.36 -11.16 -55.46
N THR A 120 9.58 -10.82 -55.03
CA THR A 120 10.75 -10.70 -55.92
C THR A 120 11.17 -12.07 -56.48
N LEU A 121 11.05 -13.15 -55.70
CA LEU A 121 11.43 -14.51 -56.12
C LEU A 121 10.41 -15.19 -57.05
N PHE A 122 9.12 -14.84 -56.95
CA PHE A 122 8.04 -15.43 -57.75
C PHE A 122 7.51 -14.52 -58.88
N GLY A 123 7.90 -13.23 -58.91
CA GLY A 123 7.49 -12.28 -59.95
C GLY A 123 8.08 -12.57 -61.34
N ASP A 124 9.29 -13.12 -61.42
CA ASP A 124 10.01 -13.33 -62.69
C ASP A 124 9.65 -14.62 -63.45
N ARG A 125 8.65 -15.41 -63.01
CA ARG A 125 8.28 -16.70 -63.64
C ARG A 125 6.96 -16.71 -64.41
N LYS A 126 6.39 -15.54 -64.76
CA LYS A 126 5.09 -15.48 -65.47
C LYS A 126 5.11 -15.01 -66.92
N GLU A 127 6.28 -14.73 -67.49
CA GLU A 127 6.40 -14.45 -68.92
C GLU A 127 7.40 -15.41 -69.56
N GLU A 128 7.03 -16.68 -69.71
CA GLU A 128 7.47 -17.52 -70.82
C GLU A 128 6.71 -18.85 -70.82
N GLY A 129 5.81 -18.99 -71.79
CA GLY A 129 5.21 -20.28 -72.18
C GLY A 129 3.70 -20.33 -72.03
N VAL A 130 2.96 -19.76 -72.99
CA VAL A 130 2.06 -20.50 -73.92
C VAL A 130 1.82 -19.59 -75.14
N GLU A 131 2.53 -19.82 -76.24
CA GLU A 131 2.01 -19.57 -77.60
C GLU A 131 1.92 -20.93 -78.31
N GLU A 132 0.84 -21.09 -79.09
CA GLU A 132 0.35 -22.30 -79.77
C GLU A 132 1.33 -22.95 -80.75
#